data_AF-A0A401Z1A4-F1
#
_entry.id   AF-A0A401Z1A4-F1
#
_cell.length_a   1.000
_cell.length_b   1.000
_cell.length_c   1.000
_cell.angle_alpha   90.00
_cell.angle_beta   90.00
_cell.angle_gamma   90.00
#
_symmetry.space_group_name_H-M   'P 1'
#
loop_
_entity.id
_entity.type
_entity.pdbx_description
1 polymer ?
#
loop_
_entity_poly.entity_id
_entity_poly.type
_entity_poly.pdbx_seq_one_letter_code
_entity_poly.pdbx_strand_id
1 'polypeptide(L)' 'MSVTRGFGLVFAAWDLIATRDHRVVALELNPGGQWGFVPGHHHITTAIVDHLEHSTR' A
#
# COMPACT_ATOMS: atom_id res chain seq x y z
N MET A 1 6.02 12.70 7.37
CA MET A 1 6.55 11.77 6.34
C MET A 1 5.86 10.43 6.54
N SER A 2 5.34 9.77 5.50
CA SER A 2 4.76 8.42 5.69
C SER A 2 5.88 7.39 5.82
N VAL A 3 5.63 6.31 6.57
CA VAL A 3 6.57 5.19 6.72
C VAL A 3 6.97 4.62 5.35
N THR A 4 6.00 4.49 4.43
CA THR A 4 6.23 4.06 3.04
C THR A 4 7.29 4.92 2.33
N ARG A 5 7.21 6.26 2.45
CA ARG A 5 8.21 7.17 1.86
C ARG A 5 9.56 7.10 2.57
N GLY A 6 9.58 6.85 3.88
CA GLY A 6 10.80 6.68 4.66
C GLY A 6 11.66 5.51 4.18
N PHE A 7 11.02 4.46 3.62
CA PHE A 7 11.70 3.33 2.99
C PHE A 7 11.95 3.52 1.48
N GLY A 8 11.64 4.68 0.91
CA GLY A 8 11.76 4.92 -0.54
C GLY A 8 10.75 4.14 -1.39
N LEU A 9 9.67 3.65 -0.77
CA LEU A 9 8.65 2.87 -1.47
C LEU A 9 7.59 3.78 -2.08
N VAL A 10 7.13 3.42 -3.28
CA VAL A 10 6.05 4.11 -4.01
C VAL A 10 4.70 3.40 -3.84
N PHE A 11 4.76 2.11 -3.47
CA PHE A 11 3.63 1.26 -3.14
C PHE A 11 4.00 0.36 -1.95
N ALA A 12 3.02 0.03 -1.11
CA ALA A 12 3.13 -1.01 -0.09
C ALA A 12 1.73 -1.48 0.33
N ALA A 13 1.62 -2.78 0.62
CA ALA A 13 0.47 -3.35 1.32
C ALA A 13 0.74 -3.37 2.83
N TRP A 14 -0.24 -2.97 3.63
CA TRP A 14 -0.16 -2.95 5.08
C TRP A 14 -1.13 -3.94 5.69
N ASP A 15 -0.62 -4.81 6.55
CA ASP A 15 -1.44 -5.68 7.39
C ASP A 15 -1.57 -5.08 8.78
N LEU A 16 -2.81 -4.83 9.19
CA LEU A 16 -3.15 -4.15 10.44
C LEU A 16 -4.15 -4.97 11.25
N ILE A 17 -4.07 -4.88 12.57
CA ILE A 17 -5.10 -5.41 13.49
C ILE A 17 -5.71 -4.27 14.28
N ALA A 18 -7.05 -4.27 14.40
CA ALA A 18 -7.77 -3.45 15.36
C ALA A 18 -8.03 -4.25 16.65
N THR A 19 -7.66 -3.70 17.79
CA THR A 19 -7.85 -4.32 19.11
C THR A 19 -9.19 -3.92 19.74
N ARG A 20 -9.62 -4.66 20.77
CA ARG A 20 -10.88 -4.37 21.50
C ARG A 20 -10.88 -3.02 22.21
N ASP A 21 -9.71 -2.52 22.59
CA ASP A 21 -9.51 -1.20 23.17
C ASP A 21 -9.24 -0.12 22.10
N HIS A 22 -9.71 -0.35 20.86
CA HIS A 22 -9.69 0.59 19.74
C HIS A 22 -8.31 1.08 19.32
N ARG A 23 -7.25 0.31 19.58
CA ARG A 23 -5.92 0.58 19.03
C ARG A 23 -5.76 -0.11 17.68
N VAL A 24 -4.93 0.48 16.83
CA VAL A 24 -4.48 -0.14 15.58
C VAL A 24 -3.02 -0.55 15.75
N VAL A 25 -2.73 -1.81 15.50
CA VAL A 25 -1.38 -2.38 15.57
C VAL A 25 -0.97 -2.77 14.16
N ALA A 26 0.19 -2.28 13.73
CA ALA A 26 0.80 -2.70 12.47
C ALA A 26 1.50 -4.05 12.64
N LEU A 27 1.21 -5.00 11.74
CA LEU A 27 1.87 -6.29 11.71
C LEU A 27 3.01 -6.32 10.70
N GLU A 28 2.70 -5.96 9.46
CA GLU A 28 3.60 -6.10 8.33
C GLU A 28 3.40 -4.96 7.33
N LEU A 29 4.51 -4.56 6.71
CA LEU A 29 4.56 -3.79 5.49
C LEU A 29 5.20 -4.66 4.42
N ASN A 30 4.44 -4.98 3.36
CA ASN A 30 4.93 -5.75 2.22
C ASN A 30 5.01 -4.87 0.96
N PRO A 31 6.22 -4.57 0.44
CA PRO A 31 6.39 -3.75 -0.77
C PRO A 31 5.80 -4.34 -2.05
N GLY A 32 5.55 -5.65 -2.10
CA GLY A 32 5.00 -6.37 -3.25
C GLY A 32 3.76 -7.19 -2.93
N GLY A 33 3.05 -6.85 -1.84
CA GLY A 33 1.84 -7.55 -1.43
C GLY A 33 0.77 -7.55 -2.51
N GLN A 34 0.01 -8.64 -2.64
CA GLN A 34 -1.05 -8.78 -3.65
C GLN A 34 -2.28 -7.94 -3.28
N TRP A 35 -2.93 -7.34 -4.27
CA TRP A 35 -4.15 -6.54 -4.08
C TRP A 35 -5.35 -7.03 -4.90
N GLY A 36 -5.20 -8.09 -5.72
CA GLY A 36 -6.24 -8.54 -6.65
C GLY A 36 -7.56 -8.97 -5.99
N PHE A 37 -7.53 -9.30 -4.70
CA PHE A 37 -8.71 -9.67 -3.91
C PHE A 37 -9.44 -8.46 -3.29
N VAL A 38 -8.86 -7.27 -3.34
CA VAL A 38 -9.47 -6.06 -2.75
C VAL A 38 -10.63 -5.58 -3.62
N PRO A 39 -11.82 -5.30 -3.06
CA PRO A 39 -12.89 -4.67 -3.82
C PRO A 39 -12.42 -3.36 -4.45
N GLY A 40 -12.62 -3.20 -5.76
CA GLY A 40 -12.13 -2.02 -6.49
C GLY A 40 -10.62 -2.02 -6.80
N HIS A 41 -9.95 -3.18 -6.75
CA HIS A 41 -8.51 -3.31 -7.01
C HIS A 41 -8.02 -2.67 -8.33
N HIS A 42 -8.89 -2.50 -9.33
CA HIS A 42 -8.54 -1.84 -10.59
C HIS A 42 -8.06 -0.40 -10.37
N HIS A 43 -8.57 0.31 -9.36
CA HIS A 43 -8.07 1.65 -9.01
C HIS A 43 -6.63 1.63 -8.50
N ILE A 44 -6.24 0.59 -7.76
CA ILE A 44 -4.85 0.41 -7.30
C ILE A 44 -3.96 0.16 -8.52
N THR A 45 -4.40 -0.70 -9.44
CA THR A 45 -3.68 -0.96 -10.68
C THR A 45 -3.51 0.31 -11.52
N THR A 46 -4.58 1.09 -11.73
CA THR A 46 -4.50 2.37 -12.44
C THR A 46 -3.49 3.32 -11.79
N ALA A 47 -3.53 3.48 -10.47
CA ALA A 47 -2.59 4.35 -9.77
C ALA A 47 -1.12 3.92 -9.92
N ILE A 48 -0.84 2.61 -9.93
CA ILE A 48 0.50 2.08 -10.17
C ILE A 48 0.93 2.35 -11.61
N VAL A 49 0.06 2.11 -12.59
CA VAL A 49 0.33 2.38 -14.01
C VAL A 49 0.64 3.86 -14.21
N ASP A 50 -0.23 4.75 -13.71
CA ASP A 50 -0.03 6.20 -13.78
C ASP A 50 1.34 6.59 -13.21
N HIS A 51 1.71 6.05 -12.04
CA HIS A 51 3.01 6.34 -11.43
C HIS A 51 4.20 5.90 -12.31
N LEU A 52 4.11 4.73 -12.94
CA LEU A 52 5.16 4.21 -13.82
C LEU A 52 5.28 5.02 -15.12
N GLU A 53 4.16 5.43 -15.70
CA GLU A 53 4.15 6.26 -16.92
C GLU A 53 4.68 7.67 -16.68
N HIS A 54 4.45 8.24 -15.50
CA HIS A 54 5.00 9.56 -15.15
C HIS A 54 6.48 9.51 -14.81
N SER A 55 6.96 8.39 -14.25
CA SER A 55 8.38 8.24 -13.87
C SER A 55 9.31 7.94 -15.05
N THR A 56 8.75 7.58 -16.21
CA THR A 56 9.50 7.26 -17.43
C THR A 56 9.64 8.43 -18.42
N ARG A 57 9.03 9.59 -18.11
CA ARG A 57 9.19 10.85 -18.85
C ARG A 57 10.16 11.78 -18.12
#